data_AF-A0A6I3U516-F1
#
_entry.id   AF-A0A6I3U516-F1
#
_cell.length_a   1.000
_cell.length_b   1.000
_cell.length_c   1.000
_cell.angle_alpha   90.00
_cell.angle_beta   90.00
_cell.angle_gamma   90.00
#
_symmetry.space_group_name_H-M   'P 1'
#
loop_
_entity.id
_entity.type
_entity.pdbx_description
1 polymer ?
#
loop_
_entity_poly.entity_id
_entity_poly.type
_entity_poly.pdbx_seq_one_letter_code
_entity_poly.pdbx_strand_id
1 'polypeptide(L)' 'MENFPNYAGYGQTPTVCVNHPNRVSYAQCKRCNRTVCGECQVALDVGMVCP' A
#
# COMPACT_ATOMS: atom_id res chain seq x y z
N MET A 1 13.77 -6.70 -24.10
CA MET A 1 13.98 -5.55 -23.21
C MET A 1 12.62 -5.23 -22.61
N GLU A 2 12.48 -5.50 -21.32
CA GLU A 2 11.22 -5.85 -20.68
C GLU A 2 10.26 -4.65 -20.62
N ASN A 3 9.03 -4.93 -21.04
CA ASN A 3 7.90 -4.03 -21.00
C ASN A 3 7.44 -3.94 -19.53
N PHE A 4 8.09 -3.07 -18.75
CA PHE A 4 7.60 -2.70 -17.43
C PHE A 4 6.42 -1.73 -17.64
N PRO A 5 5.17 -2.14 -17.37
CA PRO A 5 4.04 -1.23 -17.50
C PRO A 5 4.29 -0.02 -16.60
N ASN A 6 4.26 1.16 -17.23
CA ASN A 6 4.51 2.45 -16.63
C ASN A 6 3.47 2.73 -15.54
N TYR A 7 3.78 2.35 -14.29
CA TYR A 7 2.95 2.55 -13.11
C TYR A 7 2.80 4.03 -12.71
N ALA A 8 3.51 4.95 -13.39
CA ALA A 8 3.43 6.38 -13.15
C ALA A 8 2.09 7.00 -13.60
N GLY A 9 1.34 6.33 -14.48
CA GLY A 9 -0.02 6.74 -14.84
C GLY A 9 -1.08 6.46 -13.76
N TYR A 10 -0.79 5.58 -12.80
CA TYR A 10 -1.69 5.21 -11.70
C TYR A 10 -1.42 5.95 -10.40
N GLY A 11 -0.53 6.94 -10.37
CA GLY A 11 -0.20 7.69 -9.15
C GLY A 11 0.38 6.81 -8.01
N GLN A 12 0.73 5.56 -8.30
CA GLN A 12 1.33 4.65 -7.33
C GLN A 12 2.85 4.74 -7.50
N THR A 13 3.47 5.72 -6.86
CA THR A 13 4.86 5.52 -6.39
C THR A 13 4.89 4.18 -5.63
N PRO A 14 6.00 3.40 -5.66
CA PRO A 14 6.07 2.13 -4.95
C PRO A 14 5.58 2.38 -3.54
N THR A 15 4.41 1.85 -3.21
CA THR A 15 3.62 2.44 -2.14
C THR A 15 4.17 1.85 -0.85
N VAL A 16 5.23 2.48 -0.36
CA VAL A 16 5.92 2.03 0.83
C VAL A 16 4.98 2.21 2.00
N CYS A 17 5.08 1.30 2.97
CA CYS A 17 4.29 1.45 4.17
C CYS A 17 4.64 2.79 4.84
N VAL A 18 3.61 3.55 5.22
CA VAL A 18 3.80 4.82 5.95
C VAL A 18 4.57 4.65 7.27
N ASN A 19 4.51 3.45 7.88
CA ASN A 19 5.29 3.11 9.07
C ASN A 19 6.64 2.47 8.75
N HIS A 20 6.80 1.90 7.55
CA HIS A 20 8.01 1.19 7.13
C HIS A 20 8.44 1.63 5.73
N PRO A 21 9.28 2.67 5.60
CA PRO A 21 9.74 3.16 4.30
C PRO A 21 10.60 2.11 3.55
N ASN A 22 11.09 1.09 4.25
CA ASN A 22 11.88 -0.01 3.67
C ASN A 22 11.02 -1.19 3.15
N ARG A 23 9.69 -1.13 3.29
CA ARG A 23 8.78 -2.21 2.87
C ARG A 23 7.84 -1.68 1.80
N VAL A 24 7.96 -2.23 0.58
CA VAL A 24 6.97 -2.03 -0.48
C VAL A 24 5.66 -2.70 -0.08
N SER A 25 4.55 -2.00 -0.29
CA SER A 25 3.22 -2.45 0.14
C SER A 25 2.18 -2.13 -0.92
N TYR A 26 1.19 -3.00 -1.03
CA TYR A 26 0.13 -2.87 -2.03
C TYR A 26 -1.27 -2.80 -1.39
N ALA A 27 -1.35 -2.92 -0.06
CA ALA A 27 -2.58 -2.84 0.69
C ALA A 27 -2.90 -1.39 1.06
N GLN A 28 -4.10 -0.90 0.69
CA GLN A 28 -4.60 0.41 1.08
C GLN A 28 -5.55 0.30 2.27
N CYS A 29 -5.30 1.10 3.30
CA CYS A 29 -6.19 1.27 4.44
C CYS A 29 -7.49 1.96 3.99
N LYS A 30 -8.64 1.31 4.25
CA LYS A 30 -9.97 1.85 3.93
C LYS A 30 -10.39 3.04 4.80
N ARG A 31 -9.69 3.30 5.91
CA ARG A 31 -9.99 4.41 6.83
C ARG A 31 -9.29 5.70 6.44
N CYS A 32 -8.02 5.60 6.07
CA CYS A 32 -7.15 6.75 5.82
C CYS A 32 -6.73 6.89 4.35
N ASN A 33 -7.10 5.94 3.49
CA ASN A 33 -6.67 5.84 2.09
C ASN A 33 -5.15 5.87 1.89
N ARG A 34 -4.38 5.48 2.91
CA ARG A 34 -2.91 5.37 2.87
C ARG A 34 -2.49 3.91 2.70
N THR A 35 -1.32 3.68 2.13
CA THR A 35 -0.79 2.34 1.97
C THR A 35 -0.04 1.87 3.21
N VAL A 36 -0.30 0.62 3.61
CA VAL A 36 0.30 -0.04 4.76
C VAL A 36 0.83 -1.43 4.37
N CYS A 37 1.90 -1.89 5.03
CA CYS A 37 2.43 -3.23 4.82
C CYS A 37 1.53 -4.30 5.39
N GLY A 38 1.74 -5.54 4.94
CA GLY A 38 0.95 -6.67 5.39
C GLY A 38 1.11 -7.03 6.87
N GLU A 39 2.11 -6.46 7.56
CA GLU A 39 2.26 -6.57 9.02
C GLU A 39 1.51 -5.46 9.77
N CYS A 40 1.33 -4.31 9.14
CA CYS A 40 0.55 -3.19 9.68
C CYS A 40 -0.92 -3.23 9.22
N GLN A 41 -1.29 -4.11 8.28
CA GLN A 41 -2.67 -4.29 7.87
C GLN A 41 -3.42 -4.98 9.02
N VAL A 42 -4.47 -4.35 9.52
CA VAL A 42 -5.37 -4.95 10.50
C VAL A 42 -6.67 -5.28 9.79
N ALA A 43 -6.97 -6.57 9.67
CA ALA A 43 -8.25 -7.02 9.14
C ALA A 43 -9.32 -6.85 10.23
N LEU A 44 -10.22 -5.88 10.04
CA LEU A 44 -11.41 -5.72 10.86
C LEU A 44 -12.65 -6.12 10.04
N ASP A 45 -13.81 -6.22 10.70
CA ASP A 45 -15.09 -6.47 10.05
C ASP A 45 -15.40 -5.44 8.94
N VAL A 46 -14.95 -4.20 9.14
CA VAL A 46 -15.07 -3.09 8.18
C VAL A 46 -14.03 -3.11 7.05
N GLY A 47 -13.14 -4.12 7.02
CA GLY A 47 -12.07 -4.28 6.06
C GLY A 47 -10.67 -3.97 6.60
N MET A 48 -9.70 -3.80 5.69
CA MET A 48 -8.31 -3.49 6.05
C MET A 48 -8.17 -2.06 6.55
N VAL A 49 -7.68 -1.90 7.78
CA VAL A 49 -7.35 -0.60 8.37
C VAL A 49 -5.90 -0.56 8.85
N CYS A 50 -5.36 0.65 8.97
CA CYS A 50 -4.11 0.88 9.67
C CYS A 50 -4.39 0.94 11.19
N PRO A 51 -3.47 0.47 12.05
CA PRO A 51 -3.53 0.74 13.47
C PRO A 51 -3.53 2.24 13.75
#